data_AF-A0A355F4B7-F1
#
_entry.id   AF-A0A355F4B7-F1
#
_cell.length_a   1.000
_cell.length_b   1.000
_cell.length_c   1.000
_cell.angle_alpha   90.00
_cell.angle_beta   90.00
_cell.angle_gamma   90.00
#
_symmetry.space_group_name_H-M   'P 1'
#
loop_
_entity.id
_entity.type
_entity.pdbx_description
1 polymer ?
#
loop_
_entity_poly.entity_id
_entity_poly.type
_entity_poly.pdbx_seq_one_letter_code
_entity_poly.pdbx_strand_id
1 'polypeptide(L)'
;MSQTARSRFLSAPLLALALLVTGHPEAAARQGGGDDGGGSGGHETLKLRANDAIGKPGGIVAVVLRTYAARPIRQGKITVRVGRPTAAALQGLTAEALRQPVRPLTFLSAVVYSTRGDVTVQATPTGAADSQSVGVQFSSPSGTINASDGPLAVLRFRLDPSVTAGQQYTITVDPSFTSLIDSGGAPVDLAPINAMLTVRGATAPLAVEAEGDQLAPGETAELGFQTFEPFGISSGRVTLRYNAAVAAGPAVVRIDPRYGKATFTVDRSKPGILRIDFRSPNRTLNTVPGTIIAVSLPTKASAALGTESPVTLDPAGTWLTNTLGRKLKLAMENGAIVFE
;
A
#
# COMPACT_ATOMS: atom_id res chain seq x y z
N MET A 1 -2.48 -64.90 41.16
CA MET A 1 -3.20 -65.57 40.05
C MET A 1 -2.48 -65.22 38.74
N SER A 2 -2.12 -66.25 37.97
CA SER A 2 -1.93 -66.33 36.50
C SER A 2 -1.24 -65.17 35.77
N GLN A 3 -0.02 -65.33 35.24
CA GLN A 3 0.28 -65.86 33.88
C GLN A 3 -0.62 -65.35 32.74
N THR A 4 -0.05 -64.55 31.81
CA THR A 4 -0.03 -64.70 30.32
C THR A 4 0.48 -63.38 29.71
N ALA A 5 1.69 -63.26 29.15
CA ALA A 5 2.27 -63.85 27.93
C ALA A 5 1.67 -63.33 26.61
N ARG A 6 2.54 -62.61 25.86
CA ARG A 6 2.67 -62.55 24.38
C ARG A 6 1.58 -61.79 23.61
N SER A 7 1.82 -61.15 22.47
CA SER A 7 2.98 -60.77 21.64
C SER A 7 2.40 -60.11 20.37
N ARG A 8 3.28 -59.55 19.53
CA ARG A 8 3.12 -59.28 18.07
C ARG A 8 2.49 -57.92 17.71
N PHE A 9 2.88 -57.21 16.65
CA PHE A 9 3.78 -57.49 15.52
C PHE A 9 4.18 -56.14 14.87
N LEU A 10 5.42 -56.06 14.38
CA LEU A 10 5.98 -55.31 13.23
C LEU A 10 5.21 -54.06 12.71
N SER A 11 5.84 -52.90 12.49
CA SER A 11 6.77 -52.69 11.36
C SER A 11 7.36 -51.27 11.38
N ALA A 12 8.66 -51.17 11.11
CA ALA A 12 9.34 -49.95 10.64
C ALA A 12 9.43 -50.02 9.09
N PRO A 13 10.17 -49.14 8.38
CA PRO A 13 10.12 -47.67 8.25
C PRO A 13 10.01 -47.24 6.76
N LEU A 14 9.78 -45.96 6.43
CA LEU A 14 10.10 -45.30 5.13
C LEU A 14 9.76 -43.80 5.24
N LEU A 15 10.72 -42.89 5.43
CA LEU A 15 11.44 -42.14 4.38
C LEU A 15 10.53 -41.39 3.40
N ALA A 16 10.48 -40.06 3.51
CA ALA A 16 10.48 -39.13 2.37
C ALA A 16 10.70 -37.70 2.86
N LEU A 17 11.96 -37.27 2.73
CA LEU A 17 12.35 -35.88 2.65
C LEU A 17 11.70 -35.26 1.40
N ALA A 18 10.94 -34.18 1.56
CA ALA A 18 10.53 -33.33 0.44
C ALA A 18 10.81 -31.86 0.79
N LEU A 19 12.02 -31.43 0.44
CA LEU A 19 12.29 -30.04 0.13
C LEU A 19 11.44 -29.64 -1.09
N LEU A 20 10.51 -28.73 -0.88
CA LEU A 20 9.95 -27.84 -1.90
C LEU A 20 10.14 -26.44 -1.33
N VAL A 21 11.27 -25.77 -1.58
CA VAL A 21 11.48 -24.94 -2.79
C VAL A 21 10.18 -24.22 -3.17
N THR A 22 9.70 -23.33 -2.31
CA THR A 22 8.98 -22.15 -2.79
C THR A 22 10.04 -21.23 -3.37
N GLY A 23 10.40 -21.45 -4.63
CA GLY A 23 11.02 -20.41 -5.43
C GLY A 23 10.07 -19.23 -5.40
N HIS A 24 10.43 -18.19 -4.65
CA HIS A 24 9.91 -16.88 -4.96
C HIS A 24 10.35 -16.61 -6.39
N PRO A 25 9.44 -16.47 -7.38
CA PRO A 25 9.86 -15.79 -8.59
C PRO A 25 10.37 -14.43 -8.12
N GLU A 26 11.65 -14.17 -8.34
CA GLU A 26 12.16 -12.80 -8.34
C GLU A 26 11.21 -12.04 -9.27
N ALA A 27 10.37 -11.21 -8.65
CA ALA A 27 9.54 -10.29 -9.41
C ALA A 27 10.53 -9.43 -10.19
N ALA A 28 10.57 -9.63 -11.50
CA ALA A 28 11.21 -8.71 -12.40
C ALA A 28 10.50 -7.36 -12.17
N ALA A 29 11.12 -6.51 -11.37
CA ALA A 29 10.73 -5.12 -11.22
C ALA A 29 11.02 -4.44 -12.56
N ARG A 30 10.03 -4.45 -13.45
CA ARG A 30 10.04 -3.67 -14.69
C ARG A 30 9.01 -2.56 -14.56
N GLN A 31 9.54 -1.39 -14.22
CA GLN A 31 9.26 -0.11 -14.85
C GLN A 31 7.81 0.10 -15.29
N GLY A 32 6.98 0.63 -14.38
CA GLY A 32 5.74 1.29 -14.77
C GLY A 32 6.06 2.51 -15.63
N GLY A 33 5.32 2.65 -16.73
CA GLY A 33 5.45 3.70 -17.73
C GLY A 33 5.39 5.09 -17.11
N GLY A 34 6.57 5.69 -16.99
CA GLY A 34 6.78 7.09 -16.72
C GLY A 34 7.99 7.48 -17.54
N ASP A 35 7.75 8.33 -18.52
CA ASP A 35 8.69 8.85 -19.51
C ASP A 35 9.88 9.57 -18.83
N ASP A 36 10.86 8.80 -18.35
CA ASP A 36 12.15 9.26 -17.85
C ASP A 36 13.23 8.40 -18.55
N GLY A 37 13.94 9.01 -19.49
CA GLY A 37 14.78 8.36 -20.50
C GLY A 37 15.85 7.40 -19.97
N GLY A 38 16.04 6.30 -20.71
CA GLY A 38 17.05 5.29 -20.43
C GLY A 38 18.48 5.84 -20.41
N GLY A 39 19.07 5.87 -19.22
CA GLY A 39 20.46 6.25 -18.98
C GLY A 39 21.16 5.26 -18.05
N SER A 40 22.20 4.63 -18.58
CA SER A 40 23.16 3.77 -17.88
C SER A 40 23.72 4.41 -16.59
N GLY A 41 23.65 3.70 -15.45
CA GLY A 41 24.64 3.79 -14.35
C GLY A 41 24.78 5.12 -13.60
N GLY A 42 23.83 6.05 -13.73
CA GLY A 42 23.88 7.36 -13.08
C GLY A 42 23.16 7.40 -11.74
N HIS A 43 23.64 8.22 -10.82
CA HIS A 43 22.99 8.59 -9.56
C HIS A 43 21.71 9.40 -9.83
N GLU A 44 20.69 8.79 -10.42
CA GLU A 44 19.42 9.46 -10.63
C GLU A 44 18.77 9.79 -9.27
N THR A 45 18.27 11.01 -9.18
CA THR A 45 17.61 11.54 -7.99
C THR A 45 16.39 10.69 -7.67
N LEU A 46 16.37 10.09 -6.49
CA LEU A 46 15.25 9.28 -6.03
C LEU A 46 14.11 10.21 -5.59
N LYS A 47 13.02 10.21 -6.36
CA LYS A 47 11.78 10.91 -6.00
C LYS A 47 11.16 10.24 -4.77
N LEU A 48 11.20 10.91 -3.62
CA LEU A 48 10.59 10.44 -2.35
C LEU A 48 9.26 11.15 -2.15
N ARG A 49 8.16 10.40 -2.27
CA ARG A 49 6.81 10.97 -2.26
C ARG A 49 6.07 10.60 -0.98
N ALA A 50 5.42 11.59 -0.37
CA ALA A 50 4.27 11.32 0.48
C ALA A 50 3.04 11.08 -0.41
N ASN A 51 2.24 10.06 -0.10
CA ASN A 51 0.93 9.90 -0.73
C ASN A 51 -0.07 10.85 -0.09
N ASP A 52 -1.06 11.26 -0.88
CA ASP A 52 -2.26 11.88 -0.33
C ASP A 52 -2.89 10.93 0.69
N ALA A 53 -3.42 11.54 1.75
CA ALA A 53 -4.00 10.81 2.85
C ALA A 53 -5.45 11.25 3.05
N ILE A 54 -6.30 10.29 3.42
CA ILE A 54 -7.67 10.59 3.84
C ILE A 54 -7.83 10.16 5.29
N GLY A 55 -8.55 10.98 6.05
CA GLY A 55 -8.88 10.69 7.44
C GLY A 55 -10.27 11.19 7.80
N LYS A 56 -10.82 10.63 8.88
CA LYS A 56 -12.05 11.13 9.51
C LYS A 56 -11.76 11.68 10.90
N PRO A 57 -12.58 12.62 11.43
CA PRO A 57 -12.39 13.16 12.78
C PRO A 57 -12.26 12.04 13.83
N GLY A 58 -11.23 12.11 14.67
CA GLY A 58 -10.93 11.11 15.70
C GLY A 58 -10.37 9.77 15.16
N GLY A 59 -10.25 9.63 13.85
CA GLY A 59 -9.78 8.44 13.15
C GLY A 59 -8.27 8.34 13.05
N ILE A 60 -7.80 7.21 12.52
CA ILE A 60 -6.38 7.02 12.19
C ILE A 60 -6.14 7.57 10.79
N VAL A 61 -5.02 8.29 10.64
CA VAL A 61 -4.46 8.72 9.36
C VAL A 61 -3.15 7.98 9.17
N ALA A 62 -2.89 7.52 7.95
CA ALA A 62 -1.62 6.93 7.56
C ALA A 62 -0.98 7.85 6.51
N VAL A 63 0.17 8.43 6.86
CA VAL A 63 1.05 9.09 5.90
C VAL A 63 1.98 8.02 5.34
N VAL A 64 1.76 7.67 4.08
CA VAL A 64 2.55 6.64 3.38
C VAL A 64 3.64 7.32 2.57
N LEU A 65 4.88 6.92 2.78
CA LEU A 65 6.02 7.37 2.01
C LEU A 65 6.40 6.26 1.01
N ARG A 66 6.58 6.64 -0.25
CA ARG A 66 6.95 5.76 -1.37
C ARG A 66 8.09 6.38 -2.16
N THR A 67 8.75 5.56 -2.96
CA THR A 67 9.69 6.01 -3.99
C THR A 67 9.26 5.45 -5.34
N TYR A 68 9.58 6.14 -6.43
CA TYR A 68 9.18 5.70 -7.78
C TYR A 68 10.12 4.67 -8.42
N ALA A 69 11.24 4.38 -7.77
CA ALA A 69 12.18 3.36 -8.20
C ALA A 69 12.63 2.54 -7.00
N ALA A 70 12.81 1.23 -7.21
CA ALA A 70 13.47 0.39 -6.25
C ALA A 70 14.92 0.84 -6.10
N ARG A 71 15.30 1.22 -4.88
CA ARG A 71 16.67 1.55 -4.53
C ARG A 71 16.94 1.01 -3.13
N PRO A 72 17.67 -0.12 -3.00
CA PRO A 72 17.95 -0.72 -1.71
C PRO A 72 18.63 0.28 -0.75
N ILE A 73 18.02 0.51 0.40
CA ILE A 73 18.45 1.47 1.42
C ILE A 73 18.91 0.71 2.67
N ARG A 74 20.06 1.11 3.20
CA ARG A 74 20.61 0.58 4.46
C ARG A 74 20.20 1.40 5.65
N GLN A 75 20.18 2.72 5.53
CA GLN A 75 19.84 3.60 6.65
C GLN A 75 19.30 4.92 6.14
N GLY A 76 18.60 5.63 7.01
CA GLY A 76 18.08 6.93 6.66
C GLY A 76 17.45 7.66 7.82
N LYS A 77 17.19 8.94 7.57
CA LYS A 77 16.36 9.81 8.38
C LYS A 77 15.34 10.45 7.47
N ILE A 78 14.07 10.42 7.84
CA ILE A 78 13.01 11.12 7.14
C ILE A 78 12.27 12.01 8.13
N THR A 79 12.06 13.27 7.76
CA THR A 79 11.28 14.20 8.55
C THR A 79 10.00 14.56 7.81
N VAL A 80 8.85 14.23 8.40
CA VAL A 80 7.53 14.56 7.86
C VAL A 80 6.89 15.63 8.72
N ARG A 81 6.41 16.69 8.08
CA ARG A 81 5.65 17.77 8.71
C ARG A 81 4.22 17.74 8.21
N VAL A 82 3.25 17.83 9.11
CA VAL A 82 1.85 18.09 8.77
C VAL A 82 1.43 19.41 9.37
N GLY A 83 0.89 20.30 8.52
CA GLY A 83 0.49 21.62 8.91
C GLY A 83 -0.65 22.14 8.04
N ARG A 84 -1.16 23.31 8.40
CA ARG A 84 -2.11 24.03 7.54
C ARG A 84 -1.43 24.36 6.20
N PRO A 85 -2.20 24.45 5.10
CA PRO A 85 -1.70 25.04 3.87
C PRO A 85 -1.06 26.42 4.16
N THR A 86 0.02 26.76 3.45
CA THR A 86 0.72 28.02 3.68
C THR A 86 -0.20 29.22 3.45
N ALA A 87 0.09 30.37 4.06
CA ALA A 87 -0.74 31.58 4.00
C ALA A 87 -1.06 32.07 2.58
N ALA A 88 -0.22 31.75 1.58
CA ALA A 88 -0.48 32.02 0.17
C ALA A 88 -1.71 31.27 -0.38
N ALA A 89 -2.07 30.13 0.21
CA ALA A 89 -3.29 29.38 -0.08
C ALA A 89 -4.49 29.79 0.82
N LEU A 90 -4.28 30.74 1.74
CA LEU A 90 -5.28 31.18 2.75
C LEU A 90 -5.71 32.64 2.55
N GLN A 91 -5.71 33.14 1.31
CA GLN A 91 -6.39 34.41 1.02
C GLN A 91 -7.88 34.27 1.42
N GLY A 92 -8.32 35.04 2.42
CA GLY A 92 -9.69 34.99 2.94
C GLY A 92 -9.89 34.08 4.15
N LEU A 93 -8.98 34.09 5.13
CA LEU A 93 -9.15 33.43 6.44
C LEU A 93 -10.54 33.72 7.01
N THR A 94 -11.43 32.74 6.92
CA THR A 94 -12.74 32.79 7.56
C THR A 94 -12.58 32.61 9.07
N ALA A 95 -13.52 33.11 9.87
CA ALA A 95 -13.54 32.88 11.32
C ALA A 95 -13.51 31.38 11.69
N GLU A 96 -13.96 30.52 10.77
CA GLU A 96 -13.93 29.06 10.89
C GLU A 96 -12.51 28.48 10.78
N ALA A 97 -11.63 29.08 9.97
CA ALA A 97 -10.21 28.68 9.89
C ALA A 97 -9.44 28.97 11.19
N LEU A 98 -9.85 29.99 11.95
CA LEU A 98 -9.23 30.34 13.24
C LEU A 98 -9.65 29.40 14.38
N ARG A 99 -10.79 28.72 14.27
CA ARG A 99 -11.27 27.76 15.28
C ARG A 99 -10.67 26.37 15.16
N GLN A 100 -9.90 26.11 14.10
CA GLN A 100 -9.33 24.80 13.86
C GLN A 100 -8.22 24.47 14.85
N PRO A 101 -8.01 23.18 15.17
CA PRO A 101 -6.88 22.79 15.99
C PRO A 101 -5.59 23.26 15.34
N VAL A 102 -4.70 23.77 16.18
CA VAL A 102 -3.36 24.20 15.78
C VAL A 102 -2.48 22.96 15.50
N ARG A 103 -2.80 21.81 16.12
CA ARG A 103 -2.20 20.51 15.87
C ARG A 103 -3.29 19.50 15.48
N PRO A 104 -3.56 19.31 14.19
CA PRO A 104 -4.64 18.43 13.75
C PRO A 104 -4.32 16.95 13.98
N LEU A 105 -3.05 16.60 14.19
CA LEU A 105 -2.59 15.22 14.30
C LEU A 105 -1.87 14.99 15.64
N THR A 106 -2.01 13.76 16.16
CA THR A 106 -1.19 13.21 17.24
C THR A 106 -0.45 11.99 16.72
N PHE A 107 0.88 12.01 16.71
CA PHE A 107 1.70 10.87 16.30
C PHE A 107 1.45 9.65 17.17
N LEU A 108 1.36 8.47 16.55
CA LEU A 108 1.12 7.20 17.22
C LEU A 108 2.29 6.24 17.02
N SER A 109 2.70 6.02 15.77
CA SER A 109 3.76 5.07 15.44
C SER A 109 4.32 5.29 14.05
N ALA A 110 5.51 4.76 13.79
CA ALA A 110 6.11 4.67 12.48
C ALA A 110 6.54 3.22 12.21
N VAL A 111 6.42 2.80 10.95
CA VAL A 111 6.94 1.52 10.46
C VAL A 111 7.75 1.81 9.20
N VAL A 112 8.90 1.16 9.07
CA VAL A 112 9.72 1.18 7.86
C VAL A 112 9.85 -0.26 7.39
N TYR A 113 9.64 -0.50 6.10
CA TYR A 113 9.59 -1.84 5.53
C TYR A 113 10.94 -2.24 4.93
N SER A 114 11.44 -3.42 5.31
CA SER A 114 12.47 -4.14 4.56
C SER A 114 11.94 -5.51 4.16
N THR A 115 12.46 -6.06 3.07
CA THR A 115 12.04 -7.39 2.59
C THR A 115 12.44 -8.50 3.57
N ARG A 116 13.49 -8.28 4.37
CA ARG A 116 13.94 -9.22 5.41
C ARG A 116 13.34 -8.98 6.80
N GLY A 117 12.58 -7.91 7.00
CA GLY A 117 11.97 -7.59 8.29
C GLY A 117 12.98 -7.25 9.41
N ASP A 118 14.16 -6.77 9.04
CA ASP A 118 15.31 -6.52 9.91
C ASP A 118 15.55 -5.03 10.21
N VAL A 119 14.53 -4.19 10.05
CA VAL A 119 14.65 -2.75 10.27
C VAL A 119 14.55 -2.40 11.75
N THR A 120 15.50 -1.59 12.23
CA THR A 120 15.35 -0.84 13.49
C THR A 120 14.82 0.54 13.17
N VAL A 121 13.79 0.98 13.90
CA VAL A 121 13.13 2.28 13.68
C VAL A 121 13.06 3.05 15.00
N GLN A 122 13.45 4.32 14.96
CA GLN A 122 13.24 5.29 16.03
C GLN A 122 12.46 6.48 15.46
N ALA A 123 11.33 6.82 16.09
CA ALA A 123 10.54 7.97 15.70
C ALA A 123 10.43 8.97 16.84
N THR A 124 10.55 10.25 16.53
CA THR A 124 10.51 11.33 17.52
C THR A 124 9.62 12.45 16.99
N PRO A 125 8.47 12.71 17.64
CA PRO A 125 7.70 13.92 17.40
C PRO A 125 8.55 15.15 17.72
N THR A 126 8.58 16.11 16.81
CA THR A 126 9.29 17.39 16.94
C THR A 126 8.40 18.50 16.39
N GLY A 127 8.70 19.77 16.67
CA GLY A 127 8.08 20.88 15.94
C GLY A 127 7.49 22.00 16.78
N ALA A 128 7.11 23.05 16.06
CA ALA A 128 6.54 24.29 16.58
C ALA A 128 5.12 24.09 17.14
N ALA A 129 4.55 25.14 17.74
CA ALA A 129 3.20 25.07 18.30
C ALA A 129 2.15 24.64 17.26
N ASP A 130 2.32 25.05 15.99
CA ASP A 130 1.36 25.01 14.88
C ASP A 130 1.58 23.94 13.81
N SER A 131 2.56 23.05 14.01
CA SER A 131 2.77 21.96 13.08
C SER A 131 3.34 20.74 13.80
N GLN A 132 2.81 19.57 13.45
CA GLN A 132 3.38 18.32 13.92
C GLN A 132 4.45 17.86 12.93
N SER A 133 5.71 17.91 13.36
CA SER A 133 6.82 17.27 12.66
C SER A 133 7.14 15.94 13.33
N VAL A 134 7.57 14.96 12.56
CA VAL A 134 8.03 13.67 13.06
C VAL A 134 9.31 13.31 12.31
N GLY A 135 10.40 13.17 13.05
CA GLY A 135 11.63 12.59 12.54
C GLY A 135 11.60 11.08 12.72
N VAL A 136 11.88 10.33 11.67
CA VAL A 136 12.01 8.87 11.67
C VAL A 136 13.43 8.53 11.26
N GLN A 137 14.20 7.93 12.15
CA GLN A 137 15.51 7.36 11.87
C GLN A 137 15.41 5.85 11.79
N PHE A 138 16.10 5.24 10.84
CA PHE A 138 16.04 3.81 10.64
C PHE A 138 17.32 3.22 10.06
N SER A 139 17.51 1.92 10.27
CA SER A 139 18.60 1.13 9.70
C SER A 139 18.18 -0.33 9.47
N SER A 140 18.62 -0.92 8.37
CA SER A 140 18.46 -2.33 8.01
C SER A 140 19.85 -2.94 7.72
N PRO A 141 20.31 -3.92 8.52
CA PRO A 141 21.58 -4.59 8.28
C PRO A 141 21.71 -5.21 6.88
N SER A 142 20.60 -5.74 6.34
CA SER A 142 20.56 -6.31 5.00
C SER A 142 20.53 -5.29 3.86
N GLY A 143 20.25 -4.01 4.14
CA GLY A 143 20.14 -2.99 3.11
C GLY A 143 18.95 -3.17 2.18
N THR A 144 17.88 -3.82 2.65
CA THR A 144 16.73 -4.21 1.79
C THR A 144 15.49 -3.34 1.96
N ILE A 145 15.63 -2.18 2.59
CA ILE A 145 14.56 -1.17 2.59
C ILE A 145 14.41 -0.66 1.15
N ASN A 146 13.18 -0.58 0.66
CA ASN A 146 12.90 -0.15 -0.71
C ASN A 146 13.62 -0.97 -1.82
N ALA A 147 13.89 -2.26 -1.55
CA ALA A 147 14.41 -3.18 -2.57
C ALA A 147 13.37 -3.58 -3.63
N SER A 148 12.10 -3.25 -3.40
CA SER A 148 10.98 -3.45 -4.32
C SER A 148 10.02 -2.26 -4.19
N ASP A 149 9.34 -1.89 -5.28
CA ASP A 149 8.32 -0.83 -5.24
C ASP A 149 7.24 -1.13 -4.17
N GLY A 150 6.67 -0.07 -3.61
CA GLY A 150 5.58 -0.08 -2.63
C GLY A 150 5.83 0.90 -1.49
N PRO A 151 5.15 0.74 -0.35
CA PRO A 151 5.39 1.54 0.84
C PRO A 151 6.81 1.35 1.37
N LEU A 152 7.56 2.45 1.48
CA LEU A 152 8.87 2.49 2.15
C LEU A 152 8.65 2.66 3.66
N ALA A 153 7.86 3.65 4.05
CA ALA A 153 7.54 3.93 5.45
C ALA A 153 6.08 4.38 5.61
N VAL A 154 5.52 4.11 6.78
CA VAL A 154 4.17 4.54 7.15
C VAL A 154 4.20 5.16 8.53
N LEU A 155 3.81 6.43 8.61
CA LEU A 155 3.62 7.14 9.86
C LEU A 155 2.13 7.19 10.17
N ARG A 156 1.75 6.73 11.36
CA ARG A 156 0.36 6.68 11.81
C ARG A 156 0.11 7.79 12.81
N PHE A 157 -1.01 8.47 12.60
CA PHE A 157 -1.46 9.57 13.41
C PHE A 157 -2.91 9.38 13.82
N ARG A 158 -3.28 9.96 14.96
CA ARG A 158 -4.68 10.21 15.33
C ARG A 158 -5.05 11.59 14.82
N LEU A 159 -6.11 11.68 14.02
CA LEU A 159 -6.70 12.95 13.64
C LEU A 159 -7.54 13.49 14.79
N ASP A 160 -7.37 14.77 15.12
CA ASP A 160 -8.09 15.44 16.19
C ASP A 160 -9.60 15.33 15.96
N PRO A 161 -10.43 15.02 16.98
CA PRO A 161 -11.87 14.86 16.80
C PRO A 161 -12.61 16.16 16.45
N SER A 162 -11.99 17.33 16.63
CA SER A 162 -12.58 18.64 16.34
C SER A 162 -12.41 19.11 14.89
N VAL A 163 -11.60 18.42 14.07
CA VAL A 163 -11.49 18.76 12.65
C VAL A 163 -12.82 18.53 11.94
N THR A 164 -13.13 19.36 10.95
CA THR A 164 -14.38 19.27 10.17
C THR A 164 -14.13 18.65 8.80
N ALA A 165 -15.17 18.02 8.24
CA ALA A 165 -15.10 17.47 6.89
C ALA A 165 -14.84 18.59 5.86
N GLY A 166 -14.10 18.27 4.80
CA GLY A 166 -13.66 19.20 3.77
C GLY A 166 -12.36 19.93 4.10
N GLN A 167 -11.88 19.87 5.34
CA GLN A 167 -10.58 20.45 5.69
C GLN A 167 -9.42 19.74 4.99
N GLN A 168 -8.37 20.50 4.70
CA GLN A 168 -7.15 20.01 4.08
C GLN A 168 -5.91 20.47 4.84
N TYR A 169 -4.91 19.60 4.92
CA TYR A 169 -3.62 19.86 5.56
C TYR A 169 -2.48 19.40 4.65
N THR A 170 -1.44 20.21 4.53
CA THR A 170 -0.28 19.84 3.73
C THR A 170 0.60 18.87 4.49
N ILE A 171 0.98 17.79 3.82
CA ILE A 171 1.99 16.83 4.24
C ILE A 171 3.27 17.18 3.49
N THR A 172 4.31 17.53 4.21
CA THR A 172 5.61 17.92 3.66
C THR A 172 6.68 16.95 4.13
N VAL A 173 7.49 16.46 3.20
CA VAL A 173 8.75 15.76 3.51
C VAL A 173 9.85 16.82 3.49
N ASP A 174 10.46 17.11 4.63
CA ASP A 174 11.44 18.20 4.74
C ASP A 174 12.79 17.75 4.17
N PRO A 175 13.25 18.30 3.02
CA PRO A 175 14.52 17.91 2.41
C PRO A 175 15.72 18.19 3.32
N SER A 176 15.67 19.23 4.15
CA SER A 176 16.82 19.66 4.98
C SER A 176 17.10 18.69 6.12
N PHE A 177 16.09 17.90 6.52
CA PHE A 177 16.19 16.91 7.59
C PHE A 177 15.88 15.50 7.11
N THR A 178 15.94 15.27 5.80
CA THR A 178 15.73 13.97 5.17
C THR A 178 16.98 13.56 4.40
N SER A 179 17.50 12.38 4.71
CA SER A 179 18.69 11.81 4.04
C SER A 179 18.57 10.29 4.02
N LEU A 180 18.98 9.67 2.92
CA LEU A 180 18.98 8.23 2.75
C LEU A 180 20.39 7.78 2.32
N ILE A 181 20.78 6.60 2.77
CA ILE A 181 22.04 5.96 2.42
C ILE A 181 21.71 4.57 1.86
N ASP A 182 22.19 4.30 0.66
CA ASP A 182 21.90 3.05 -0.04
C ASP A 182 22.60 1.83 0.58
N SER A 183 22.35 0.65 0.03
CA SER A 183 22.93 -0.61 0.50
C SER A 183 24.46 -0.64 0.42
N GLY A 184 25.05 0.12 -0.52
CA GLY A 184 26.49 0.29 -0.73
C GLY A 184 27.13 1.36 0.17
N GLY A 185 26.34 2.13 0.91
CA GLY A 185 26.83 3.18 1.80
C GLY A 185 26.95 4.55 1.15
N ALA A 186 26.48 4.72 -0.08
CA ALA A 186 26.48 6.02 -0.75
C ALA A 186 25.22 6.84 -0.39
N PRO A 187 25.32 8.17 -0.31
CA PRO A 187 24.14 9.02 -0.16
C PRO A 187 23.24 8.90 -1.38
N VAL A 188 21.94 9.01 -1.14
CA VAL A 188 20.91 9.04 -2.19
C VAL A 188 20.41 10.47 -2.31
N ASP A 189 20.52 11.04 -3.51
CA ASP A 189 19.90 12.33 -3.82
C ASP A 189 18.38 12.19 -3.84
N LEU A 190 17.68 13.15 -3.22
CA LEU A 190 16.23 13.08 -3.04
C LEU A 190 15.53 14.29 -3.65
N ALA A 191 14.41 14.01 -4.29
CA ALA A 191 13.42 15.02 -4.67
C ALA A 191 12.12 14.74 -3.88
N PRO A 192 11.88 15.45 -2.76
CA PRO A 192 10.67 15.24 -1.98
C PRO A 192 9.43 15.76 -2.71
N ILE A 193 8.34 14.99 -2.65
CA ILE A 193 7.04 15.37 -3.20
C ILE A 193 6.04 15.46 -2.04
N ASN A 194 5.46 16.65 -1.90
CA ASN A 194 4.43 16.95 -0.90
C ASN A 194 3.09 16.31 -1.29
N ALA A 195 2.22 16.19 -0.30
CA ALA A 195 0.89 15.61 -0.43
C ALA A 195 -0.14 16.40 0.38
N MET A 196 -1.40 16.02 0.21
CA MET A 196 -2.53 16.57 0.94
C MET A 196 -3.18 15.51 1.83
N LEU A 197 -3.44 15.87 3.08
CA LEU A 197 -4.40 15.19 3.94
C LEU A 197 -5.78 15.83 3.75
N THR A 198 -6.77 15.06 3.32
CA THR A 198 -8.16 15.48 3.23
C THR A 198 -9.00 14.87 4.35
N VAL A 199 -9.76 15.70 5.06
CA VAL A 199 -10.69 15.26 6.09
C VAL A 199 -12.05 14.97 5.45
N ARG A 200 -12.50 13.72 5.53
CA ARG A 200 -13.86 13.34 5.10
C ARG A 200 -14.86 13.35 6.25
N GLY A 201 -16.15 13.27 5.91
CA GLY A 201 -17.22 13.06 6.89
C GLY A 201 -17.06 11.75 7.66
N ALA A 202 -17.34 11.77 8.97
CA ALA A 202 -17.17 10.61 9.86
C ALA A 202 -18.03 9.39 9.47
N THR A 203 -19.18 9.64 8.83
CA THR A 203 -20.15 8.64 8.36
C THR A 203 -20.12 8.43 6.85
N ALA A 204 -19.27 9.16 6.13
CA ALA A 204 -19.12 9.00 4.69
C ALA A 204 -18.66 7.56 4.37
N PRO A 205 -19.13 6.97 3.25
CA PRO A 205 -18.62 5.70 2.76
C PRO A 205 -17.09 5.74 2.58
N LEU A 206 -16.46 4.58 2.71
CA LEU A 206 -15.04 4.41 2.45
C LEU A 206 -14.83 4.32 0.93
N ALA A 207 -14.00 5.19 0.36
CA ALA A 207 -13.65 5.10 -1.05
C ALA A 207 -12.75 3.87 -1.29
N VAL A 208 -13.03 3.14 -2.36
CA VAL A 208 -12.23 2.02 -2.88
C VAL A 208 -12.27 2.06 -4.41
N GLU A 209 -11.22 1.57 -5.04
CA GLU A 209 -11.07 1.65 -6.50
C GLU A 209 -10.66 0.29 -7.09
N ALA A 210 -11.19 -0.02 -8.27
CA ALA A 210 -10.56 -0.99 -9.17
C ALA A 210 -9.43 -0.30 -9.94
N GLU A 211 -8.19 -0.49 -9.50
CA GLU A 211 -7.02 0.10 -10.15
C GLU A 211 -6.87 -0.45 -11.58
N GLY A 212 -6.65 0.46 -12.51
CA GLY A 212 -6.35 0.20 -13.92
C GLY A 212 -4.88 0.44 -14.25
N ASP A 213 -4.52 0.33 -15.52
CA ASP A 213 -3.12 0.45 -15.96
C ASP A 213 -3.02 1.01 -17.39
N GLN A 214 -1.86 1.58 -17.73
CA GLN A 214 -1.52 2.06 -19.07
C GLN A 214 -0.29 1.30 -19.55
N LEU A 215 -0.39 0.60 -20.69
CA LEU A 215 0.64 -0.33 -21.13
C LEU A 215 0.60 -0.59 -22.64
N ALA A 216 1.70 -1.11 -23.18
CA ALA A 216 1.73 -1.58 -24.56
C ALA A 216 1.01 -2.93 -24.71
N PRO A 217 0.44 -3.23 -25.90
CA PRO A 217 -0.15 -4.53 -26.18
C PRO A 217 0.81 -5.70 -25.94
N GLY A 218 0.36 -6.71 -25.19
CA GLY A 218 1.15 -7.91 -24.89
C GLY A 218 1.91 -7.85 -23.58
N GLU A 219 1.95 -6.69 -22.93
CA GLU A 219 2.47 -6.54 -21.58
C GLU A 219 1.48 -7.10 -20.53
N THR A 220 1.93 -7.15 -19.28
CA THR A 220 1.09 -7.57 -18.16
C THR A 220 0.52 -6.32 -17.51
N ALA A 221 -0.80 -6.18 -17.52
CA ALA A 221 -1.47 -5.09 -16.83
C ALA A 221 -1.45 -5.35 -15.32
N GLU A 222 -1.08 -4.34 -14.53
CA GLU A 222 -1.15 -4.36 -13.08
C GLU A 222 -2.45 -3.70 -12.60
N LEU A 223 -3.42 -4.55 -12.24
CA LEU A 223 -4.73 -4.13 -11.74
C LEU A 223 -4.78 -4.32 -10.22
N GLY A 224 -5.83 -3.81 -9.58
CA GLY A 224 -5.94 -4.00 -8.15
C GLY A 224 -7.24 -3.58 -7.50
N PHE A 225 -7.33 -3.88 -6.22
CA PHE A 225 -8.31 -3.29 -5.32
C PHE A 225 -7.58 -2.35 -4.36
N GLN A 226 -7.81 -1.06 -4.55
CA GLN A 226 -7.14 0.01 -3.82
C GLN A 226 -8.05 0.63 -2.76
N THR A 227 -7.44 1.04 -1.66
CA THR A 227 -8.05 1.83 -0.58
C THR A 227 -7.30 3.13 -0.38
N PHE A 228 -7.98 4.17 0.11
CA PHE A 228 -7.40 5.51 0.25
C PHE A 228 -7.21 5.97 1.70
N GLU A 229 -7.73 5.21 2.67
CA GLU A 229 -7.53 5.49 4.09
C GLU A 229 -7.35 4.19 4.88
N PRO A 230 -6.66 4.24 6.03
CA PRO A 230 -6.46 3.05 6.86
C PRO A 230 -7.74 2.67 7.60
N PHE A 231 -8.19 1.43 7.44
CA PHE A 231 -9.22 0.83 8.27
C PHE A 231 -9.02 -0.69 8.33
N GLY A 232 -9.09 -1.26 9.53
CA GLY A 232 -8.85 -2.69 9.72
C GLY A 232 -9.96 -3.54 9.07
N ILE A 233 -9.56 -4.42 8.15
CA ILE A 233 -10.44 -5.39 7.49
C ILE A 233 -10.20 -6.78 8.10
N SER A 234 -11.28 -7.49 8.44
CA SER A 234 -11.16 -8.87 8.93
C SER A 234 -11.47 -9.93 7.86
N SER A 235 -12.38 -9.62 6.93
CA SER A 235 -12.65 -10.45 5.76
C SER A 235 -13.39 -9.63 4.69
N GLY A 236 -13.46 -10.18 3.49
CA GLY A 236 -14.20 -9.58 2.40
C GLY A 236 -14.30 -10.47 1.19
N ARG A 237 -15.03 -9.96 0.21
CA ARG A 237 -15.02 -10.43 -1.17
C ARG A 237 -14.81 -9.23 -2.07
N VAL A 238 -13.91 -9.36 -3.04
CA VAL A 238 -13.79 -8.43 -4.15
C VAL A 238 -14.17 -9.17 -5.42
N THR A 239 -15.07 -8.59 -6.21
CA THR A 239 -15.44 -9.11 -7.53
C THR A 239 -15.06 -8.07 -8.57
N LEU A 240 -13.94 -8.30 -9.25
CA LEU A 240 -13.40 -7.43 -10.28
C LEU A 240 -13.84 -7.94 -11.65
N ARG A 241 -14.28 -7.03 -12.52
CA ARG A 241 -14.71 -7.32 -13.89
C ARG A 241 -13.82 -6.59 -14.88
N TYR A 242 -13.42 -7.29 -15.93
CA TYR A 242 -12.58 -6.78 -17.02
C TYR A 242 -13.00 -7.41 -18.35
N ASN A 243 -12.61 -6.80 -19.48
CA ASN A 243 -12.88 -7.37 -20.79
C ASN A 243 -12.03 -8.63 -21.03
N ALA A 244 -12.67 -9.81 -21.07
CA ALA A 244 -11.97 -11.06 -21.33
C ALA A 244 -11.27 -11.10 -22.71
N ALA A 245 -11.71 -10.28 -23.67
CA ALA A 245 -11.14 -10.25 -25.00
C ALA A 245 -9.71 -9.69 -25.04
N VAL A 246 -9.31 -8.85 -24.07
CA VAL A 246 -7.95 -8.29 -23.99
C VAL A 246 -6.97 -9.19 -23.23
N ALA A 247 -7.46 -10.18 -22.48
CA ALA A 247 -6.63 -11.09 -21.70
C ALA A 247 -5.97 -12.17 -22.56
N ALA A 248 -4.68 -12.42 -22.35
CA ALA A 248 -3.91 -13.50 -22.98
C ALA A 248 -3.76 -14.74 -22.09
N GLY A 249 -4.17 -14.67 -20.83
CA GLY A 249 -4.03 -15.77 -19.88
C GLY A 249 -4.73 -15.51 -18.55
N PRO A 250 -4.58 -16.43 -17.58
CA PRO A 250 -5.19 -16.27 -16.27
C PRO A 250 -4.50 -15.17 -15.45
N ALA A 251 -5.30 -14.34 -14.78
CA ALA A 251 -4.78 -13.32 -13.85
C ALA A 251 -4.14 -13.95 -12.60
N VAL A 252 -3.01 -13.40 -12.16
CA VAL A 252 -2.32 -13.78 -10.92
C VAL A 252 -2.71 -12.80 -9.82
N VAL A 253 -3.14 -13.30 -8.67
CA VAL A 253 -3.58 -12.48 -7.54
C VAL A 253 -2.57 -12.57 -6.41
N ARG A 254 -2.22 -11.43 -5.82
CA ARG A 254 -1.31 -11.32 -4.68
C ARG A 254 -1.86 -10.34 -3.65
N ILE A 255 -1.51 -10.56 -2.39
CA ILE A 255 -1.72 -9.61 -1.30
C ILE A 255 -0.34 -9.30 -0.73
N ASP A 256 0.08 -8.05 -0.85
CA ASP A 256 1.35 -7.61 -0.31
C ASP A 256 1.28 -7.50 1.22
N PRO A 257 2.16 -8.20 1.96
CA PRO A 257 2.14 -8.24 3.42
C PRO A 257 2.35 -6.88 4.09
N ARG A 258 2.88 -5.87 3.38
CA ARG A 258 3.04 -4.49 3.89
C ARG A 258 1.69 -3.84 4.19
N TYR A 259 0.63 -4.22 3.47
CA TYR A 259 -0.74 -3.78 3.71
C TYR A 259 -1.48 -4.62 4.78
N GLY A 260 -0.81 -5.62 5.35
CA GLY A 260 -1.33 -6.54 6.35
C GLY A 260 -1.42 -7.98 5.83
N LYS A 261 -1.76 -8.91 6.73
CA LYS A 261 -1.78 -10.35 6.41
C LYS A 261 -3.19 -10.83 6.12
N ALA A 262 -3.36 -11.57 5.03
CA ALA A 262 -4.60 -12.27 4.71
C ALA A 262 -4.33 -13.58 3.97
N THR A 263 -5.25 -14.53 4.13
CA THR A 263 -5.39 -15.68 3.23
C THR A 263 -6.51 -15.39 2.25
N PHE A 264 -6.43 -15.96 1.05
CA PHE A 264 -7.43 -15.73 0.02
C PHE A 264 -7.62 -16.96 -0.87
N THR A 265 -8.79 -17.02 -1.52
CA THR A 265 -9.08 -17.92 -2.62
C THR A 265 -9.54 -17.10 -3.82
N VAL A 266 -9.35 -17.65 -5.01
CA VAL A 266 -9.67 -16.96 -6.26
C VAL A 266 -10.48 -17.86 -7.17
N ASP A 267 -11.67 -17.41 -7.54
CA ASP A 267 -12.55 -18.05 -8.51
C ASP A 267 -12.41 -17.32 -9.86
N ARG A 268 -12.02 -18.10 -10.87
CA ARG A 268 -11.81 -17.68 -12.27
C ARG A 268 -12.69 -18.47 -13.24
N SER A 269 -13.77 -19.08 -12.74
CA SER A 269 -14.64 -19.96 -13.54
C SER A 269 -15.36 -19.24 -14.68
N LYS A 270 -15.50 -17.91 -14.59
CA LYS A 270 -16.13 -17.07 -15.60
C LYS A 270 -15.09 -16.14 -16.25
N PRO A 271 -14.90 -16.18 -17.57
CA PRO A 271 -14.03 -15.24 -18.27
C PRO A 271 -14.41 -13.78 -17.96
N GLY A 272 -13.40 -12.92 -17.74
CA GLY A 272 -13.61 -11.50 -17.45
C GLY A 272 -14.14 -11.20 -16.04
N ILE A 273 -14.28 -12.21 -15.17
CA ILE A 273 -14.69 -12.02 -13.77
C ILE A 273 -13.68 -12.69 -12.86
N LEU A 274 -13.19 -11.93 -11.89
CA LEU A 274 -12.27 -12.39 -10.86
C LEU A 274 -12.92 -12.20 -9.49
N ARG A 275 -13.31 -13.30 -8.83
CA ARG A 275 -13.86 -13.24 -7.46
C ARG A 275 -12.80 -13.69 -6.46
N ILE A 276 -12.46 -12.80 -5.54
CA ILE A 276 -11.41 -12.97 -4.54
C ILE A 276 -12.07 -12.92 -3.17
N ASP A 277 -12.17 -14.08 -2.52
CA ASP A 277 -12.65 -14.21 -1.15
C ASP A 277 -11.43 -14.23 -0.22
N PHE A 278 -11.40 -13.40 0.82
CA PHE A 278 -10.23 -13.31 1.70
C PHE A 278 -10.58 -13.12 3.17
N ARG A 279 -9.62 -13.47 4.03
CA ARG A 279 -9.70 -13.34 5.49
C ARG A 279 -8.37 -12.88 6.06
N SER A 280 -8.41 -11.92 6.98
CA SER A 280 -7.26 -11.47 7.78
C SER A 280 -7.44 -11.96 9.22
N PRO A 281 -6.86 -13.11 9.61
CA PRO A 281 -7.08 -13.68 10.94
C PRO A 281 -6.64 -12.76 12.08
N ASN A 282 -5.56 -12.00 11.85
CA ASN A 282 -5.02 -11.03 12.80
C ASN A 282 -5.61 -9.63 12.64
N ARG A 283 -6.56 -9.43 11.71
CA ARG A 283 -7.28 -8.17 11.48
C ARG A 283 -6.37 -6.99 11.14
N THR A 284 -5.24 -7.27 10.48
CA THR A 284 -4.22 -6.26 10.13
C THR A 284 -4.31 -5.75 8.69
N LEU A 285 -5.15 -6.38 7.86
CA LEU A 285 -5.31 -5.96 6.47
C LEU A 285 -5.89 -4.55 6.40
N ASN A 286 -5.31 -3.74 5.50
CA ASN A 286 -5.62 -2.33 5.26
C ASN A 286 -5.35 -1.40 6.46
N THR A 287 -4.32 -1.72 7.25
CA THR A 287 -3.75 -0.76 8.22
C THR A 287 -2.79 0.25 7.57
N VAL A 288 -2.60 0.12 6.25
CA VAL A 288 -1.91 1.02 5.33
C VAL A 288 -2.79 1.11 4.09
N PRO A 289 -3.16 2.32 3.63
CA PRO A 289 -3.90 2.48 2.38
C PRO A 289 -3.02 2.19 1.16
N GLY A 290 -3.65 1.77 0.06
CA GLY A 290 -3.02 1.42 -1.21
C GLY A 290 -3.65 0.18 -1.83
N THR A 291 -2.96 -0.43 -2.78
CA THR A 291 -3.41 -1.63 -3.50
C THR A 291 -3.28 -2.87 -2.63
N ILE A 292 -4.31 -3.17 -1.84
CA ILE A 292 -4.29 -4.26 -0.86
C ILE A 292 -4.48 -5.64 -1.51
N ILE A 293 -5.00 -5.69 -2.74
CA ILE A 293 -5.05 -6.88 -3.59
C ILE A 293 -4.51 -6.47 -4.96
N ALA A 294 -3.37 -7.02 -5.35
CA ALA A 294 -2.75 -6.81 -6.64
C ALA A 294 -3.13 -7.95 -7.59
N VAL A 295 -3.38 -7.61 -8.86
CA VAL A 295 -3.84 -8.51 -9.90
C VAL A 295 -3.02 -8.26 -11.16
N SER A 296 -2.08 -9.15 -11.45
CA SER A 296 -1.31 -9.09 -12.70
C SER A 296 -2.05 -9.86 -13.80
N LEU A 297 -2.45 -9.18 -14.88
CA LEU A 297 -3.23 -9.74 -15.99
C LEU A 297 -2.40 -9.70 -17.29
N PRO A 298 -1.93 -10.85 -17.80
CA PRO A 298 -1.31 -10.91 -19.12
C PRO A 298 -2.29 -10.43 -20.20
N THR A 299 -1.89 -9.46 -21.02
CA THR A 299 -2.73 -8.93 -22.11
C THR A 299 -2.30 -9.47 -23.48
N LYS A 300 -3.19 -9.38 -24.47
CA LYS A 300 -2.89 -9.83 -25.83
C LYS A 300 -2.01 -8.81 -26.56
N ALA A 301 -0.96 -9.31 -27.21
CA ALA A 301 -0.15 -8.52 -28.15
C ALA A 301 -0.95 -7.97 -29.34
N SER A 302 -2.12 -8.55 -29.62
CA SER A 302 -3.04 -8.08 -30.67
C SER A 302 -4.07 -7.05 -30.19
N ALA A 303 -3.97 -6.54 -28.97
CA ALA A 303 -4.82 -5.45 -28.52
C ALA A 303 -4.52 -4.20 -29.37
N ALA A 304 -5.55 -3.47 -29.79
CA ALA A 304 -5.36 -2.29 -30.62
C ALA A 304 -4.93 -1.10 -29.75
N LEU A 305 -3.95 -0.33 -30.22
CA LEU A 305 -3.56 0.94 -29.59
C LEU A 305 -4.76 1.89 -29.53
N GLY A 306 -4.84 2.68 -28.46
CA GLY A 306 -5.98 3.52 -28.12
C GLY A 306 -7.21 2.77 -27.59
N THR A 307 -7.14 1.44 -27.43
CA THR A 307 -8.24 0.70 -26.80
C THR A 307 -8.25 0.98 -25.30
N GLU A 308 -9.42 1.40 -24.80
CA GLU A 308 -9.71 1.48 -23.37
C GLU A 308 -10.65 0.33 -22.97
N SER A 309 -10.25 -0.46 -21.99
CA SER A 309 -11.03 -1.57 -21.45
C SER A 309 -11.33 -1.33 -19.98
N PRO A 310 -12.60 -1.04 -19.60
CA PRO A 310 -12.97 -0.78 -18.22
C PRO A 310 -12.60 -1.93 -17.26
N VAL A 311 -12.16 -1.56 -16.06
CA VAL A 311 -11.94 -2.45 -14.93
C VAL A 311 -12.81 -1.98 -13.78
N THR A 312 -13.77 -2.81 -13.36
CA THR A 312 -14.84 -2.36 -12.46
C THR A 312 -14.99 -3.27 -11.25
N LEU A 313 -15.44 -2.69 -10.14
CA LEU A 313 -15.89 -3.44 -8.96
C LEU A 313 -17.38 -3.73 -9.09
N ASP A 314 -17.78 -5.01 -9.01
CA ASP A 314 -19.18 -5.39 -8.97
C ASP A 314 -19.78 -5.01 -7.60
N PRO A 315 -20.76 -4.09 -7.52
CA PRO A 315 -21.30 -3.63 -6.24
C PRO A 315 -22.06 -4.72 -5.48
N ALA A 316 -22.67 -5.69 -6.18
CA ALA A 316 -23.36 -6.82 -5.55
C ALA A 316 -22.37 -7.90 -5.10
N GLY A 317 -21.26 -8.03 -5.83
CA GLY A 317 -20.20 -9.00 -5.58
C GLY A 317 -19.10 -8.54 -4.62
N THR A 318 -19.02 -7.25 -4.29
CA THR A 318 -17.92 -6.66 -3.51
C THR A 318 -18.39 -6.16 -2.16
N TRP A 319 -17.79 -6.67 -1.09
CA TRP A 319 -18.07 -6.25 0.27
C TRP A 319 -16.87 -6.50 1.19
N LEU A 320 -16.74 -5.66 2.21
CA LEU A 320 -15.71 -5.76 3.24
C LEU A 320 -16.35 -5.80 4.61
N THR A 321 -15.71 -6.46 5.57
CA THR A 321 -16.08 -6.37 6.99
C THR A 321 -14.95 -5.80 7.81
N ASN A 322 -15.32 -4.98 8.79
CA ASN A 322 -14.36 -4.42 9.75
C ASN A 322 -13.87 -5.49 10.74
N THR A 323 -13.02 -5.07 11.68
CA THR A 323 -12.46 -5.93 12.73
C THR A 323 -13.50 -6.53 13.70
N LEU A 324 -14.75 -6.04 13.66
CA LEU A 324 -15.91 -6.52 14.43
C LEU A 324 -16.86 -7.39 13.58
N GLY A 325 -16.51 -7.69 12.33
CA GLY A 325 -17.35 -8.47 11.41
C GLY A 325 -18.53 -7.69 10.81
N ARG A 326 -18.61 -6.37 11.01
CA ARG A 326 -19.69 -5.55 10.43
C ARG A 326 -19.34 -5.13 9.01
N LYS A 327 -20.31 -5.25 8.08
CA LYS A 327 -20.13 -4.80 6.70
C LYS A 327 -19.84 -3.30 6.65
N LEU A 328 -18.87 -2.92 5.82
CA LEU A 328 -18.49 -1.54 5.57
C LEU A 328 -19.34 -0.94 4.44
N LYS A 329 -19.62 0.36 4.52
CA LYS A 329 -20.23 1.13 3.42
C LYS A 329 -19.10 1.61 2.51
N LEU A 330 -19.17 1.27 1.23
CA LEU A 330 -18.13 1.56 0.25
C LEU A 330 -18.67 2.52 -0.82
N ALA A 331 -17.85 3.48 -1.23
CA ALA A 331 -17.99 4.19 -2.49
C ALA A 331 -16.97 3.57 -3.45
N MET A 332 -17.43 3.06 -4.59
CA MET A 332 -16.60 2.32 -5.53
C MET A 332 -16.31 3.15 -6.76
N GLU A 333 -15.04 3.19 -7.14
CA GLU A 333 -14.54 3.83 -8.35
C GLU A 333 -13.98 2.77 -9.30
N ASN A 334 -14.04 3.07 -10.59
CA ASN A 334 -13.63 2.17 -11.66
C ASN A 334 -12.38 2.74 -12.35
N GLY A 335 -11.44 1.87 -12.67
CA GLY A 335 -10.30 2.18 -13.53
C GLY A 335 -10.51 1.63 -14.94
N ALA A 336 -9.43 1.64 -15.72
CA ALA A 336 -9.40 1.06 -17.05
C ALA A 336 -8.00 0.55 -17.40
N ILE A 337 -7.94 -0.42 -18.30
CA ILE A 337 -6.72 -0.77 -19.04
C ILE A 337 -6.71 0.10 -20.30
N VAL A 338 -5.67 0.91 -20.47
CA VAL A 338 -5.46 1.72 -21.67
C VAL A 338 -4.26 1.16 -22.43
N PHE A 339 -4.45 0.85 -23.70
CA PHE A 339 -3.37 0.41 -24.58
C PHE A 339 -2.78 1.59 -25.35
N GLU A 340 -1.49 1.86 -25.20
CA GLU A 340 -0.77 2.95 -25.86
C GLU A 340 0.45 2.50 -26.69
#